data_AF-A0ABC9GLE2-F1
#
_entry.id   AF-A0ABC9GLE2-F1
#
_cell.length_a   1.000
_cell.length_b   1.000
_cell.length_c   1.000
_cell.angle_alpha   90.00
_cell.angle_beta   90.00
_cell.angle_gamma   90.00
#
_symmetry.space_group_name_H-M   'P 1'
#
loop_
_entity.id
_entity.type
_entity.pdbx_description
1 polymer ?
#
loop_
_entity_poly.entity_id
_entity_poly.type
_entity_poly.pdbx_seq_one_letter_code
_entity_poly.pdbx_strand_id
1 'polypeptide(L)'
;MATKAVLRPLIFALAITMLVVLAHGSFQVARTNVFKDCMDVIKKHPPYKNPTPKCIKTVGKNNLVGICIILSQEDEETISVERLVSLGRKYGKQEFSAGTRCGSTYIIPELPGPPLA
;
A
#
# COMPACT_ATOMS: atom_id res chain seq x y z
N MET A 1 7.83 -36.12 -26.15
CA MET A 1 7.86 -34.64 -26.34
C MET A 1 6.90 -33.87 -25.42
N ALA A 2 5.95 -34.52 -24.73
CA ALA A 2 5.01 -33.85 -23.84
C ALA A 2 5.61 -33.35 -22.50
N THR A 3 6.62 -34.04 -21.96
CA THR A 3 7.23 -33.69 -20.65
C THR A 3 7.91 -32.32 -20.66
N LYS A 4 8.60 -31.95 -21.74
CA LYS A 4 9.19 -30.60 -21.90
C LYS A 4 8.12 -29.51 -22.05
N ALA A 5 6.97 -29.85 -22.66
CA ALA A 5 5.87 -28.92 -22.89
C ALA A 5 5.09 -28.59 -21.62
N VAL A 6 5.03 -29.52 -20.65
CA VAL A 6 4.36 -29.33 -19.34
C VAL A 6 5.33 -28.84 -18.26
N LEU A 7 6.61 -29.25 -18.31
CA LEU A 7 7.62 -28.82 -17.34
C LEU A 7 7.90 -27.31 -17.42
N ARG A 8 7.94 -26.75 -18.63
CA ARG A 8 8.20 -25.32 -18.85
C ARG A 8 7.14 -24.42 -18.19
N PRO A 9 5.83 -24.55 -18.46
CA PRO A 9 4.81 -23.72 -17.81
C PRO A 9 4.78 -23.94 -16.28
N LEU A 10 5.06 -25.15 -15.80
CA LEU A 10 5.14 -25.43 -14.37
C LEU A 10 6.26 -24.64 -13.67
N ILE A 11 7.45 -24.58 -14.28
CA ILE A 11 8.58 -23.79 -13.76
C ILE A 11 8.21 -22.29 -13.72
N PHE A 12 7.57 -21.78 -14.77
CA PHE A 12 7.12 -20.38 -14.79
C PHE A 12 6.08 -20.10 -13.70
N ALA A 13 5.09 -20.98 -13.52
CA ALA A 13 4.09 -20.84 -12.47
C ALA A 13 4.74 -20.80 -11.08
N LEU A 14 5.69 -21.70 -10.79
CA LEU A 14 6.42 -21.72 -9.52
C LEU A 14 7.22 -20.44 -9.29
N ALA A 15 7.92 -19.95 -10.32
CA ALA A 15 8.70 -18.71 -10.23
C ALA A 15 7.79 -17.50 -9.93
N ILE A 16 6.63 -17.40 -10.60
CA ILE A 16 5.65 -16.34 -10.36
C ILE A 16 5.12 -16.43 -8.92
N THR A 17 4.75 -17.61 -8.44
CA THR A 17 4.26 -17.80 -7.06
C THR A 17 5.30 -17.34 -6.04
N MET A 18 6.58 -17.68 -6.23
CA MET A 18 7.65 -17.23 -5.34
C MET A 18 7.80 -15.70 -5.34
N LEU A 19 7.73 -15.06 -6.50
CA LEU A 19 7.78 -13.61 -6.62
C LEU A 19 6.60 -12.93 -5.90
N VAL A 20 5.38 -13.48 -6.03
CA VAL A 20 4.20 -12.97 -5.33
C VAL A 20 4.36 -13.08 -3.82
N VAL A 21 4.85 -14.22 -3.32
CA VAL A 21 5.11 -14.42 -1.89
C VAL A 21 6.17 -13.43 -1.37
N LEU A 22 7.25 -13.23 -2.12
CA LEU A 22 8.30 -12.26 -1.78
C LEU A 22 7.75 -10.83 -1.73
N ALA A 23 6.94 -10.44 -2.71
CA ALA A 23 6.30 -9.13 -2.74
C ALA A 23 5.38 -8.94 -1.54
N HIS A 24 4.51 -9.91 -1.23
CA HIS A 24 3.66 -9.88 -0.04
C HIS A 24 4.46 -9.73 1.25
N GLY A 25 5.57 -10.46 1.41
CA GLY A 25 6.46 -10.33 2.56
C GLY A 25 7.03 -8.91 2.69
N SER A 26 7.48 -8.32 1.58
CA SER A 26 8.00 -6.95 1.56
C SER A 26 6.94 -5.91 1.96
N PHE A 27 5.70 -6.09 1.51
CA PHE A 27 4.59 -5.21 1.85
C PHE A 27 4.17 -5.37 3.30
N GLN A 28 4.22 -6.57 3.87
CA GLN A 28 3.93 -6.79 5.30
C GLN A 28 4.95 -6.04 6.17
N VAL A 29 6.23 -6.11 5.84
CA VAL A 29 7.28 -5.33 6.54
C VAL A 29 7.02 -3.83 6.40
N ALA A 30 6.67 -3.36 5.20
CA ALA A 30 6.32 -1.97 4.96
C ALA A 30 5.11 -1.52 5.81
N ARG A 31 4.05 -2.34 5.85
CA ARG A 31 2.85 -2.13 6.67
C ARG A 31 3.22 -2.02 8.15
N THR A 32 3.98 -2.97 8.70
CA THR A 32 4.42 -2.93 10.10
C THR A 32 5.20 -1.66 10.42
N ASN A 33 6.13 -1.25 9.55
CA ASN A 33 6.92 -0.05 9.75
C ASN A 33 6.06 1.22 9.73
N VAL A 34 5.17 1.35 8.74
CA VAL A 34 4.27 2.49 8.62
C VAL A 34 3.30 2.54 9.80
N PHE A 35 2.72 1.42 10.20
CA PHE A 35 1.80 1.37 11.33
C PHE A 35 2.51 1.76 12.61
N LYS A 36 3.73 1.24 12.85
CA LYS A 36 4.52 1.58 14.03
C LYS A 36 4.84 3.08 14.12
N ASP A 37 5.25 3.70 13.02
CA ASP A 37 5.78 5.06 13.04
C ASP A 37 4.75 6.15 12.72
N CYS A 38 3.63 5.78 12.08
CA CYS A 38 2.62 6.72 11.60
C CYS A 38 1.22 6.48 12.18
N MET A 39 1.02 5.55 13.14
CA MET A 39 -0.32 5.23 13.68
C MET A 39 -1.11 6.47 14.10
N ASP A 40 -0.46 7.41 14.79
CA ASP A 40 -1.12 8.63 15.26
C ASP A 40 -1.67 9.53 14.14
N VAL A 41 -1.14 9.38 12.93
CA VAL A 41 -1.54 10.12 11.73
C VAL A 41 -2.62 9.36 10.96
N ILE A 42 -2.49 8.03 10.86
CA ILE A 42 -3.35 7.21 10.00
C ILE A 42 -4.54 6.59 10.73
N LYS A 43 -4.57 6.54 12.07
CA LYS A 43 -5.73 6.04 12.83
C LYS A 43 -7.01 6.80 12.49
N LYS A 44 -8.19 6.17 12.60
CA LYS A 44 -9.49 6.84 12.35
C LYS A 44 -9.79 7.95 13.36
N HIS A 45 -9.55 7.65 14.63
CA HIS A 45 -9.83 8.53 15.76
C HIS A 45 -8.61 8.60 16.68
N PRO A 46 -8.33 9.73 17.36
CA PRO A 46 -8.86 11.10 17.23
C PRO A 46 -8.65 11.79 15.85
N PRO A 47 -9.02 13.07 15.69
CA PRO A 47 -8.75 13.87 14.48
C PRO A 47 -7.30 13.80 14.02
N TYR A 48 -7.12 14.11 12.73
CA TYR A 48 -5.82 14.07 12.06
C TYR A 48 -4.75 14.84 12.83
N LYS A 49 -3.58 14.23 12.99
CA LYS A 49 -2.38 14.86 13.52
C LYS A 49 -1.33 14.98 12.42
N ASN A 50 -0.56 16.06 12.46
CA ASN A 50 0.58 16.23 11.57
C ASN A 50 1.61 15.10 11.79
N PRO A 51 2.21 14.57 10.71
CA PRO A 51 3.19 13.50 10.82
C PRO A 51 4.49 13.97 11.45
N THR A 52 5.09 13.10 12.25
CA THR A 52 6.43 13.32 12.81
C THR A 52 7.50 13.17 11.71
N PRO A 53 8.71 13.74 11.90
CA PRO A 53 9.83 13.51 10.97
C PRO A 53 10.14 12.02 10.77
N LYS A 54 9.95 11.21 11.82
CA LYS A 54 10.11 9.75 11.77
C LYS A 54 9.08 9.13 10.82
N CYS A 55 7.81 9.47 10.97
CA CYS A 55 6.75 9.00 10.07
C CYS A 55 7.03 9.39 8.62
N ILE A 56 7.38 10.65 8.36
CA ILE A 56 7.71 11.13 7.00
C ILE A 56 8.86 10.32 6.38
N LYS A 57 9.93 10.09 7.15
CA LYS A 57 11.07 9.28 6.71
C LYS A 57 10.65 7.84 6.41
N THR A 58 9.77 7.26 7.22
CA THR A 58 9.25 5.90 7.04
C THR A 58 8.39 5.83 5.77
N VAL A 59 7.51 6.79 5.54
CA VAL A 59 6.69 6.87 4.32
C VAL A 59 7.55 7.01 3.06
N GLY A 60 8.61 7.82 3.10
CA GLY A 60 9.53 7.97 1.96
C GLY A 60 10.35 6.71 1.64
N LYS A 61 10.42 5.73 2.54
CA LYS A 61 11.19 4.49 2.37
C LYS A 61 10.35 3.26 2.05
N ASN A 62 9.03 3.34 2.23
CA ASN A 62 8.14 2.19 2.14
C ASN A 62 7.10 2.41 1.04
N ASN A 63 6.75 1.34 0.32
CA ASN A 63 5.72 1.38 -0.72
C ASN A 63 4.32 1.26 -0.08
N LEU A 64 3.64 2.40 0.09
CA LEU A 64 2.29 2.47 0.64
C LEU A 64 1.22 1.99 -0.37
N VAL A 65 1.50 2.06 -1.68
CA VAL A 65 0.63 1.44 -2.70
C VAL A 65 0.60 -0.08 -2.55
N GLY A 66 1.73 -0.70 -2.22
CA GLY A 66 1.80 -2.13 -1.91
C GLY A 66 1.02 -2.50 -0.64
N ILE A 67 1.02 -1.63 0.37
CA ILE A 67 0.25 -1.82 1.60
C ILE A 67 -1.25 -1.93 1.29
N CYS A 68 -1.77 -1.13 0.35
CA CYS A 68 -3.17 -1.19 -0.08
C CYS A 68 -3.63 -2.59 -0.52
N ILE A 69 -2.72 -3.43 -1.03
CA ILE A 69 -3.05 -4.77 -1.52
C ILE A 69 -3.25 -5.76 -0.36
N ILE A 70 -2.58 -5.50 0.77
CA ILE A 70 -2.49 -6.43 1.91
C ILE A 70 -3.22 -5.95 3.17
N LEU A 71 -3.92 -4.82 3.11
CA LEU A 71 -4.74 -4.35 4.23
C LEU A 71 -5.81 -5.38 4.55
N SER A 72 -5.90 -5.76 5.82
CA SER A 72 -6.98 -6.60 6.33
C SER A 72 -8.18 -5.75 6.74
N GLN A 73 -9.33 -6.40 6.95
CA GLN A 73 -10.49 -5.73 7.54
C GLN A 73 -10.18 -5.17 8.93
N GLU A 74 -9.41 -5.88 9.74
CA GLU A 74 -8.95 -5.43 11.07
C GLU A 74 -8.08 -4.16 10.97
N ASP A 75 -7.25 -4.04 9.94
CA ASP A 75 -6.54 -2.78 9.67
C ASP A 75 -7.51 -1.67 9.36
N GLU A 76 -8.44 -1.94 8.44
CA GLU A 76 -9.44 -0.97 8.01
C GLU A 76 -10.39 -0.57 9.13
N GLU A 77 -10.51 -1.35 10.20
CA GLU A 77 -11.23 -0.98 11.42
C GLU A 77 -10.48 0.08 12.24
N THR A 78 -9.14 -0.02 12.30
CA THR A 78 -8.28 0.82 13.15
C THR A 78 -7.76 2.06 12.43
N ILE A 79 -7.45 1.96 11.15
CA ILE A 79 -6.88 3.04 10.34
C ILE A 79 -7.88 3.66 9.36
N SER A 80 -7.64 4.90 8.99
CA SER A 80 -8.25 5.58 7.87
C SER A 80 -7.39 5.35 6.63
N VAL A 81 -7.93 4.58 5.68
CA VAL A 81 -7.28 4.33 4.37
C VAL A 81 -7.05 5.64 3.62
N GLU A 82 -7.99 6.58 3.70
CA GLU A 82 -7.85 7.94 3.14
C GLU A 82 -6.63 8.67 3.69
N ARG A 83 -6.39 8.62 5.01
CA ARG A 83 -5.22 9.24 5.64
C ARG A 83 -3.93 8.56 5.20
N LEU A 84 -3.91 7.24 5.05
CA LEU A 84 -2.77 6.49 4.52
C LEU A 84 -2.43 6.92 3.09
N VAL A 85 -3.44 6.98 2.21
CA VAL A 85 -3.28 7.42 0.81
C VAL A 85 -2.79 8.88 0.74
N SER A 86 -3.40 9.77 1.53
CA SER A 86 -3.01 11.18 1.60
C SER A 86 -1.57 11.37 2.08
N LEU A 87 -1.16 10.58 3.08
CA LEU A 87 0.20 10.57 3.61
C LEU A 87 1.21 10.11 2.53
N GLY A 88 0.89 9.04 1.80
CA GLY A 88 1.72 8.52 0.72
C GLY A 88 1.86 9.50 -0.46
N ARG A 89 0.76 10.15 -0.87
CA ARG A 89 0.77 11.19 -1.91
C ARG A 89 1.65 12.38 -1.50
N LYS A 90 1.41 12.93 -0.30
CA LYS A 90 2.04 14.18 0.14
C LYS A 90 3.51 14.03 0.51
N TYR A 91 3.88 12.95 1.22
CA TYR A 91 5.22 12.80 1.79
C TYR A 91 6.04 11.68 1.15
N GLY A 92 5.37 10.66 0.62
CA GLY A 92 6.02 9.57 -0.11
C GLY A 92 6.25 9.88 -1.58
N LYS A 93 5.55 10.88 -2.14
CA LYS A 93 5.50 11.18 -3.59
C LYS A 93 5.14 9.93 -4.41
N GLN A 94 4.25 9.10 -3.85
CA GLN A 94 3.82 7.86 -4.47
C GLN A 94 2.56 8.11 -5.29
N GLU A 95 2.51 7.50 -6.46
CA GLU A 95 1.36 7.58 -7.36
C GLU A 95 0.28 6.59 -6.91
N PHE A 96 -0.83 7.14 -6.44
CA PHE A 96 -2.05 6.38 -6.15
C PHE A 96 -3.05 6.66 -7.27
N SER A 97 -3.16 5.70 -8.20
CA SER A 97 -4.03 5.79 -9.37
C SER A 97 -5.50 5.97 -8.97
N ALA A 98 -6.14 7.01 -9.51
CA ALA A 98 -7.56 7.26 -9.28
C ALA A 98 -8.42 6.08 -9.75
N GLY A 99 -9.52 5.81 -9.05
CA GLY A 99 -10.43 4.70 -9.35
C GLY A 99 -9.90 3.31 -8.96
N THR A 100 -8.64 3.20 -8.51
CA THR A 100 -8.11 1.93 -7.99
C THR A 100 -8.50 1.72 -6.53
N ARG A 101 -8.64 0.45 -6.16
CA ARG A 101 -9.03 0.04 -4.81
C ARG A 101 -7.81 -0.02 -3.89
N CYS A 102 -7.95 0.51 -2.68
CA CYS A 102 -7.01 0.34 -1.59
C CYS A 102 -7.71 -0.33 -0.41
N GLY A 103 -7.22 -1.49 0.02
CA GLY A 103 -7.91 -2.35 0.97
C GLY A 103 -9.18 -2.96 0.37
N SER A 104 -10.22 -3.08 1.19
CA SER A 104 -11.42 -3.85 0.89
C SER A 104 -12.43 -3.02 0.10
N THR A 105 -12.62 -1.75 0.45
CA THR A 105 -13.73 -0.93 -0.08
C THR A 105 -13.33 0.48 -0.52
N TYR A 106 -12.19 1.01 -0.07
CA TYR A 106 -11.83 2.39 -0.36
C TYR A 106 -11.36 2.53 -1.82
N ILE A 107 -12.05 3.38 -2.58
CA ILE A 107 -11.67 3.75 -3.94
C ILE A 107 -10.88 5.06 -3.89
N ILE A 108 -9.71 5.06 -4.48
CA ILE A 108 -8.82 6.22 -4.48
C ILE A 108 -9.47 7.35 -5.30
N PRO A 109 -9.71 8.53 -4.70
CA PRO A 109 -10.29 9.64 -5.41
C PRO A 109 -9.27 10.25 -6.38
N GLU A 110 -9.80 10.84 -7.45
CA GLU A 110 -9.04 11.73 -8.33
C GLU A 110 -8.51 12.91 -7.49
N LEU A 111 -7.24 13.26 -7.65
CA LEU A 111 -6.73 14.48 -7.04
C LEU A 111 -7.48 15.67 -7.68
N PRO A 112 -7.87 16.69 -6.91
CA PRO A 112 -8.37 17.91 -7.53
C PRO A 112 -7.30 18.38 -8.52
N GLY A 113 -7.67 18.42 -9.80
CA GLY A 113 -6.81 18.94 -10.85
C GLY A 113 -6.40 20.38 -10.54
N PRO A 114 -5.33 20.91 -11.17
CA PRO A 114 -5.04 22.33 -11.10
C PRO A 114 -6.33 23.12 -11.42
N PRO A 115 -6.64 24.22 -10.71
CA PRO A 115 -7.76 25.05 -11.10
C PRO A 115 -7.60 25.40 -12.58
N LEU A 116 -8.65 25.17 -13.38
CA LEU A 116 -8.70 25.67 -14.74
C LEU A 116 -8.61 27.20 -14.65
N ALA A 117 -7.50 27.74 -15.15
CA ALA A 117 -7.23 29.17 -15.19
C ALA A 117 -8.20 29.91 -16.12
#